data_AF-A0A1M3KGQ6-F1
#
_entry.id   AF-A0A1M3KGQ6-F1
#
_cell.length_a   1.000
_cell.length_b   1.000
_cell.length_c   1.000
_cell.angle_alpha   90.00
_cell.angle_beta   90.00
_cell.angle_gamma   90.00
#
_symmetry.space_group_name_H-M   'P 1'
#
loop_
_entity.id
_entity.type
_entity.pdbx_description
1 polymer ?
#
loop_
_entity_poly.entity_id
_entity_poly.type
_entity_poly.pdbx_seq_one_letter_code
_entity_poly.pdbx_strand_id
1 'polypeptide(L)'
;MSSAPYMRPPAPDSEYEVGDTVEVFCDHDRKGERVRGWLRGIVVQTDTKMVAVQFRSSVYLTDGWMVPDHILWFPQLSTLIRKPRKRPDVIPDEL
;
A
#
# COMPACT_ATOMS: atom_id res chain seq x y z
N MET A 1 -42.52 1.69 -20.95
CA MET A 1 -41.40 0.93 -20.38
C MET A 1 -40.84 1.73 -19.21
N SER A 2 -41.24 1.39 -17.98
CA SER A 2 -40.73 2.01 -16.76
C SER A 2 -39.26 1.61 -16.58
N SER A 3 -38.35 2.59 -16.63
CA SER A 3 -36.95 2.38 -16.32
C SER A 3 -36.81 2.09 -14.82
N ALA A 4 -36.51 0.85 -14.46
CA ALA A 4 -36.21 0.49 -13.08
C ALA A 4 -34.99 1.30 -12.60
N PRO A 5 -35.01 1.86 -11.37
CA PRO A 5 -33.89 2.60 -10.84
C PRO A 5 -32.68 1.67 -10.68
N TYR A 6 -31.59 2.03 -11.35
CA TYR A 6 -30.33 1.29 -11.28
C TYR A 6 -29.70 1.55 -9.91
N MET A 7 -29.90 0.66 -8.94
CA MET A 7 -29.13 0.69 -7.70
C MET A 7 -27.67 0.34 -8.02
N ARG A 8 -26.75 1.27 -7.73
CA ARG A 8 -25.33 0.95 -7.74
C ARG A 8 -25.06 -0.06 -6.62
N PRO A 9 -24.29 -1.13 -6.88
CA PRO A 9 -23.81 -1.99 -5.82
C PRO A 9 -23.11 -1.15 -4.75
N PRO A 10 -23.26 -1.49 -3.45
CA PRO A 10 -22.49 -0.84 -2.40
C PRO A 10 -21.00 -0.96 -2.71
N ALA A 11 -20.25 0.09 -2.38
CA ALA A 11 -18.80 0.05 -2.49
C ALA A 11 -18.24 -1.09 -1.60
N PRO A 12 -17.15 -1.76 -2.00
CA PRO A 12 -16.53 -2.79 -1.18
C PRO A 12 -16.11 -2.22 0.18
N ASP A 13 -16.27 -3.02 1.24
CA ASP A 13 -16.02 -2.60 2.61
C ASP A 13 -14.52 -2.41 2.94
N SER A 14 -13.61 -2.97 2.12
CA SER A 14 -12.16 -2.72 2.23
C SER A 14 -11.54 -2.26 0.92
N GLU A 15 -10.60 -1.31 1.01
CA GLU A 15 -9.83 -0.86 -0.16
C GLU A 15 -8.72 -1.85 -0.56
N TYR A 16 -8.32 -2.71 0.38
CA TYR A 16 -7.18 -3.62 0.28
C TYR A 16 -7.59 -5.07 0.58
N GLU A 17 -6.97 -6.01 -0.13
CA GLU A 17 -7.12 -7.45 0.08
C GLU A 17 -5.75 -8.12 0.35
N VAL A 18 -5.76 -9.27 1.03
CA VAL A 18 -4.53 -10.06 1.26
C VAL A 18 -3.95 -10.50 -0.08
N GLY A 19 -2.65 -10.26 -0.25
CA GLY A 19 -1.92 -10.51 -1.50
C GLY A 19 -1.77 -9.27 -2.39
N ASP A 20 -2.48 -8.17 -2.08
CA ASP A 20 -2.33 -6.93 -2.84
C ASP A 20 -0.91 -6.38 -2.73
N THR A 21 -0.38 -5.91 -3.87
CA THR A 21 0.79 -5.05 -3.87
C THR A 21 0.36 -3.63 -3.55
N VAL A 22 1.04 -2.98 -2.59
CA VAL A 22 0.78 -1.60 -2.18
C VAL A 22 2.08 -0.81 -2.07
N GLU A 23 1.97 0.52 -2.06
CA GLU A 23 3.07 1.42 -1.72
C GLU A 23 2.75 2.14 -0.41
N VAL A 24 3.72 2.17 0.49
CA VAL A 24 3.60 2.77 1.82
C VAL A 24 4.67 3.85 2.02
N PHE A 25 4.29 5.00 2.58
CA PHE A 25 5.21 6.07 2.93
C PHE A 25 5.77 5.86 4.35
N CYS A 26 6.98 5.29 4.44
CA CYS A 26 7.63 4.95 5.72
C CYS A 26 9.15 5.16 5.68
N ASP A 27 9.75 5.13 6.87
CA ASP A 27 11.21 5.06 7.03
C ASP A 27 11.67 3.63 6.73
N HIS A 28 12.63 3.49 5.81
CA HIS A 28 13.14 2.19 5.37
C HIS A 28 14.60 2.26 4.94
N ASP A 29 15.24 1.10 4.89
CA ASP A 29 16.58 0.98 4.34
C ASP A 29 16.53 1.05 2.81
N ARG A 30 17.36 1.93 2.26
CA ARG A 30 17.64 1.98 0.83
C ARG A 30 19.14 2.10 0.64
N LYS A 31 19.76 0.99 0.21
CA LYS A 31 21.21 0.89 -0.04
C LYS A 31 22.06 1.13 1.20
N GLY A 32 21.60 0.67 2.37
CA GLY A 32 22.32 0.81 3.63
C GLY A 32 22.13 2.17 4.32
N GLU A 33 21.29 3.04 3.76
CA GLU A 33 20.92 4.32 4.37
C GLU A 33 19.44 4.32 4.74
N ARG A 34 19.11 4.84 5.93
CA ARG A 34 17.73 5.06 6.36
C ARG A 34 17.16 6.26 5.63
N VAL A 35 16.11 6.04 4.84
CA VAL A 35 15.41 7.08 4.08
C VAL A 35 13.91 7.05 4.38
N ARG A 36 13.23 8.18 4.24
CA ARG A 36 11.77 8.27 4.33
C ARG A 36 11.19 8.41 2.93
N GLY A 37 10.30 7.49 2.54
CA GLY A 37 9.74 7.50 1.20
C GLY A 37 8.72 6.41 0.94
N TRP A 38 8.25 6.33 -0.30
CA TRP A 38 7.36 5.27 -0.75
C TRP A 38 8.13 3.97 -0.97
N LEU A 39 7.75 2.94 -0.21
CA LEU A 39 8.27 1.59 -0.31
C LEU A 39 7.15 0.63 -0.72
N ARG A 40 7.45 -0.26 -1.65
CA ARG A 40 6.51 -1.29 -2.10
C ARG A 40 6.49 -2.45 -1.11
N GLY A 41 5.29 -2.90 -0.76
CA GLY A 41 5.04 -4.04 0.12
C GLY A 41 3.88 -4.90 -0.36
N ILE A 42 3.62 -5.98 0.36
CA ILE A 42 2.50 -6.90 0.12
C ILE A 42 1.59 -6.88 1.34
N VAL A 43 0.28 -6.78 1.12
CA VAL A 43 -0.71 -6.92 2.17
C VAL A 43 -0.75 -8.37 2.64
N VAL A 44 -0.47 -8.60 3.92
CA VAL A 44 -0.46 -9.95 4.52
C VAL A 44 -1.66 -10.19 5.43
N GLN A 45 -2.27 -9.13 5.94
CA GLN A 45 -3.46 -9.20 6.77
C GLN A 45 -4.31 -7.95 6.60
N THR A 46 -5.62 -8.12 6.62
CA THR A 46 -6.59 -7.02 6.62
C THR A 46 -7.63 -7.27 7.71
N ASP A 47 -8.07 -6.20 8.35
CA ASP A 47 -9.26 -6.17 9.19
C ASP A 47 -10.12 -4.95 8.79
N THR A 48 -11.27 -4.72 9.44
CA THR A 48 -12.19 -3.63 9.07
C THR A 48 -11.63 -2.22 9.25
N LYS A 49 -10.52 -2.05 9.98
CA LYS A 49 -9.92 -0.75 10.30
C LYS A 49 -8.46 -0.64 9.88
N MET A 50 -7.73 -1.74 9.87
CA MET A 50 -6.28 -1.80 9.70
C MET A 50 -5.88 -2.76 8.58
N VAL A 51 -4.70 -2.50 8.04
CA VAL A 51 -4.03 -3.30 7.03
C VAL A 51 -2.58 -3.49 7.43
N ALA A 52 -2.11 -4.74 7.42
CA ALA A 52 -0.73 -5.10 7.69
C ALA A 52 0.01 -5.31 6.37
N VAL A 53 1.13 -4.61 6.20
CA VAL A 53 1.95 -4.66 4.99
C VAL A 53 3.32 -5.20 5.35
N GLN A 54 3.71 -6.30 4.69
CA GLN A 54 5.03 -6.90 4.77
C GLN A 54 5.98 -6.28 3.76
N PHE A 55 7.19 -5.95 4.21
CA PHE A 55 8.27 -5.41 3.38
C PHE A 55 9.43 -6.40 3.24
N ARG A 56 10.18 -6.28 2.14
CA ARG A 56 11.43 -7.02 1.91
C ARG A 56 12.65 -6.28 2.47
N SER A 57 12.59 -4.95 2.51
CA SER A 57 13.61 -4.09 3.12
C SER A 57 13.31 -3.88 4.59
N SER A 58 14.35 -3.61 5.38
CA SER A 58 14.18 -3.18 6.77
C SER A 58 13.40 -1.87 6.84
N VAL A 59 12.42 -1.83 7.74
CA VAL A 59 11.56 -0.68 7.99
C VAL A 59 11.69 -0.25 9.44
N TYR A 60 11.38 1.02 9.70
CA TYR A 60 11.58 1.64 11.00
C TYR A 60 10.31 2.34 11.49
N LEU A 61 10.10 2.29 12.79
CA LEU A 61 9.10 3.10 13.48
C LEU A 61 9.57 4.57 13.58
N THR A 62 8.65 5.47 13.94
CA THR A 62 8.92 6.92 14.03
C THR A 62 9.94 7.29 15.10
N ASP A 63 10.10 6.45 16.11
CA ASP A 63 11.10 6.56 17.18
C ASP A 63 12.47 5.98 16.78
N GLY A 64 12.60 5.46 15.55
CA GLY A 64 13.84 4.97 14.96
C GLY A 64 14.12 3.49 15.19
N TRP A 65 13.23 2.76 15.87
CA TRP A 65 13.40 1.31 16.04
C TRP A 65 13.15 0.56 14.74
N MET A 66 14.06 -0.35 14.41
CA MET A 66 13.86 -1.28 13.30
C MET A 66 12.79 -2.31 13.68
N VAL A 67 11.88 -2.59 12.76
CA VAL A 67 10.81 -3.58 12.98
C VAL A 67 11.31 -4.96 12.56
N PRO A 68 11.46 -5.94 13.47
CA PRO A 68 12.13 -7.22 13.19
C PRO A 68 11.34 -8.13 12.25
N ASP A 69 10.00 -8.02 12.21
CA ASP A 69 9.15 -8.76 11.29
C ASP A 69 9.03 -8.08 9.91
N HIS A 70 9.54 -6.85 9.78
CA HIS A 70 9.34 -5.96 8.63
C HIS A 70 7.86 -5.79 8.24
N ILE A 71 6.95 -5.79 9.21
CA ILE A 71 5.52 -5.55 9.02
C ILE A 71 5.14 -4.20 9.64
N LEU A 72 4.44 -3.37 8.88
CA LEU A 72 3.82 -2.16 9.41
C LEU A 72 2.30 -2.22 9.26
N TRP A 73 1.62 -1.72 10.28
CA TRP A 73 0.17 -1.63 10.33
C TRP A 73 -0.27 -0.20 10.03
N PHE A 74 -1.25 -0.06 9.14
CA PHE A 74 -1.85 1.23 8.79
C PHE A 74 -3.36 1.16 8.91
N PRO A 75 -4.03 2.27 9.28
CA PRO A 75 -5.45 2.39 9.06
C PRO A 75 -5.79 2.24 7.57
N GLN A 76 -6.90 1.58 7.24
CA GLN A 76 -7.33 1.40 5.84
C GLN A 76 -7.48 2.73 5.09
N LEU A 77 -7.92 3.78 5.78
CA LEU A 77 -8.13 5.12 5.19
C LEU A 77 -6.90 6.03 5.30
N SER A 78 -5.74 5.49 5.66
CA SER A 78 -4.52 6.27 5.80
C SER A 78 -4.00 6.74 4.44
N THR A 79 -3.63 8.02 4.34
CA THR A 79 -2.98 8.57 3.14
C THR A 79 -1.54 8.08 2.96
N LEU A 80 -1.00 7.37 3.95
CA LEU A 80 0.35 6.80 3.92
C LEU A 80 0.42 5.46 3.19
N ILE A 81 -0.72 4.85 2.84
CA ILE A 81 -0.79 3.63 2.04
C ILE A 81 -1.60 3.92 0.78
N ARG A 82 -1.19 3.33 -0.35
CA ARG A 82 -1.92 3.45 -1.62
C ARG A 82 -1.72 2.22 -2.50
N LYS A 83 -2.64 2.02 -3.44
CA LYS A 83 -2.41 1.10 -4.57
C LYS A 83 -1.26 1.63 -5.44
N PRO A 84 -0.45 0.74 -6.06
CA PRO A 84 0.70 1.15 -6.85
C PRO A 84 0.22 2.02 -8.00
N ARG A 85 0.83 3.20 -8.17
CA ARG A 85 0.56 3.98 -9.38
C ARG A 85 1.09 3.16 -10.55
N LYS A 86 0.23 2.82 -11.52
CA LYS A 86 0.70 2.29 -12.80
C LYS A 86 1.76 3.26 -13.30
N ARG A 87 2.99 2.79 -13.52
CA ARG A 87 3.94 3.59 -14.29
C ARG A 87 3.27 3.82 -15.65
N PRO A 88 3.17 5.06 -16.15
CA PRO A 88 2.88 5.22 -17.57
C PRO A 88 3.97 4.43 -18.30
N ASP A 89 3.56 3.48 -19.14
CA ASP A 89 4.48 2.74 -19.97
C ASP A 89 5.32 3.77 -20.74
N VAL A 90 6.61 3.86 -20.40
CA VAL A 90 7.54 4.71 -21.15
C VAL A 90 7.64 4.03 -22.50
N ILE A 91 6.93 4.59 -23.49
CA ILE A 91 7.12 4.24 -24.89
C ILE A 91 8.59 4.51 -25.18
N PRO A 92 9.42 3.52 -25.52
CA PRO A 92 10.77 3.79 -25.96
C PRO A 92 10.65 4.62 -27.23
N ASP A 93 11.16 5.85 -27.20
CA ASP A 93 11.38 6.63 -28.42
C ASP A 93 12.23 5.78 -29.37
N GLU A 94 11.62 5.37 -30.48
CA GLU A 94 12.33 4.77 -31.61
C GLU A 94 13.36 5.78 -32.14
N LEU A 95 14.64 5.40 -32.09
CA LEU A 95 15.75 6.03 -32.79
C LEU A 95 15.73 5.66 -34.28
#